data_AF-A0PY10-F1
#
_entry.id   AF-A0PY10-F1
#
_cell.length_a   1.000
_cell.length_b   1.000
_cell.length_c   1.000
_cell.angle_alpha   90.00
_cell.angle_beta   90.00
_cell.angle_gamma   90.00
#
_symmetry.space_group_name_H-M   'P 1'
#
loop_
_entity.id
_entity.type
_entity.pdbx_description
1 polymer ?
#
loop_
_entity_poly.entity_id
_entity_poly.type
_entity_poly.pdbx_seq_one_letter_code
_entity_poly.pdbx_strand_id
1 'polypeptide(L)'
;MRIVFNELKKIFNFNMVLLLIIINLIMYFLFIRLDVTYFAKEGHDKDMHEMYVEMRNKYGNNMDKAEFKDFKKSYYNEKIKEANKHIENNSELNKYGIKNYDELIKKYNIASDKTDRDSQKIVNIYEDIMFKREVEVFYQLESIEWFINWYNNKDSMMSAMIANNPNIKSRVEEIVKRGDETSIFSSIFMDNYNNLIRGTCSTIIIGIVFMILPIYFKDKKNNIRDIQYTCKNGRKIFKDKIVASMIASLIITTVDIIILFILYRNNNTSMFFDCSVNSVFNQIPSWYNITFIQLILMIVRFRKEKSLDIV
;
A
#
# COMPACT_ATOMS: atom_id res chain seq x y z
N MET A 1 -26.03 17.82 28.41
CA MET A 1 -26.07 17.78 26.92
C MET A 1 -26.04 19.17 26.26
N ARG A 2 -26.89 20.14 26.64
CA ARG A 2 -26.89 21.48 26.02
C ARG A 2 -25.53 22.22 26.07
N ILE A 3 -24.77 22.08 27.15
CA ILE A 3 -23.42 22.68 27.29
C ILE A 3 -22.42 22.00 26.34
N VAL A 4 -22.38 20.66 26.32
CA VAL A 4 -21.54 19.88 25.38
C VAL A 4 -21.81 20.27 23.93
N PHE A 5 -23.08 20.46 23.56
CA PHE A 5 -23.44 20.89 22.20
C PHE A 5 -22.94 22.31 21.88
N ASN A 6 -22.96 23.23 22.85
CA ASN A 6 -22.38 24.56 22.68
C ASN A 6 -20.86 24.51 22.54
N GLU A 7 -20.17 23.64 23.28
CA GLU A 7 -18.73 23.42 23.09
C GLU A 7 -18.42 22.82 21.70
N LEU A 8 -19.24 21.87 21.21
CA LEU A 8 -19.12 21.34 19.85
C LEU A 8 -19.28 22.43 18.79
N LYS A 9 -20.24 23.36 18.94
CA LYS A 9 -20.39 24.51 18.03
C LYS A 9 -19.15 25.42 18.02
N LYS A 10 -18.43 25.52 19.14
CA LYS A 10 -17.18 26.29 19.18
C LYS A 10 -16.06 25.58 18.43
N ILE A 11 -15.99 24.25 18.49
CA ILE A 11 -15.05 23.42 17.70
C ILE A 11 -15.33 23.58 16.22
N PHE A 12 -16.56 23.31 15.81
CA PHE A 12 -16.99 23.32 14.41
C PHE A 12 -17.54 24.69 13.99
N ASN A 13 -16.91 25.78 14.44
CA ASN A 13 -17.22 27.09 13.87
C ASN A 13 -16.68 27.18 12.43
N PHE A 14 -17.25 28.08 11.63
CA PHE A 14 -16.92 28.19 10.21
C PHE A 14 -15.42 28.33 9.93
N ASN A 15 -14.71 29.18 10.68
CA ASN A 15 -13.28 29.40 10.50
C ASN A 15 -12.46 28.14 10.79
N MET A 16 -12.87 27.36 11.79
CA MET A 16 -12.21 26.11 12.16
C MET A 16 -12.48 25.01 11.12
N VAL A 17 -13.71 24.92 10.61
CA VAL A 17 -14.03 23.99 9.52
C VAL A 17 -13.23 24.33 8.27
N LEU A 18 -13.11 25.61 7.91
CA LEU A 18 -12.27 26.05 6.80
C LEU A 18 -10.80 25.69 7.01
N LEU A 19 -10.28 25.89 8.22
CA LEU A 19 -8.92 25.47 8.60
C LEU A 19 -8.74 23.96 8.45
N LEU A 20 -9.71 23.15 8.90
CA LEU A 20 -9.66 21.70 8.77
C LEU A 20 -9.62 21.25 7.30
N ILE A 21 -10.39 21.92 6.43
CA ILE A 21 -10.37 21.66 4.98
C ILE A 21 -8.99 21.98 4.40
N ILE A 22 -8.39 23.12 4.77
CA ILE A 22 -7.05 23.51 4.31
C ILE A 22 -6.00 22.50 4.78
N ILE A 23 -6.05 22.09 6.05
CA ILE A 23 -5.16 21.06 6.59
C ILE A 23 -5.29 19.76 5.81
N ASN A 24 -6.52 19.28 5.60
CA ASN A 24 -6.77 18.07 4.82
C ASN A 24 -6.24 18.18 3.39
N LEU A 25 -6.42 19.33 2.74
CA LEU A 25 -5.90 19.57 1.39
C LEU A 25 -4.37 19.53 1.36
N ILE A 26 -3.70 20.20 2.30
CA ILE A 26 -2.24 20.17 2.41
C ILE A 26 -1.75 18.74 2.65
N MET A 27 -2.34 18.04 3.61
CA MET A 27 -1.98 16.67 3.95
C MET A 27 -2.22 15.71 2.79
N TYR A 28 -3.28 15.92 2.01
CA TYR A 28 -3.54 15.17 0.79
C TYR A 28 -2.37 15.28 -0.19
N PHE A 29 -1.92 16.50 -0.49
CA PHE A 29 -0.79 16.71 -1.41
C PHE A 29 0.53 16.16 -0.90
N LEU A 30 0.76 16.17 0.42
CA LEU A 30 2.01 15.70 1.01
C LEU A 30 2.09 14.18 1.16
N PHE A 31 0.99 13.51 1.50
CA PHE A 31 1.04 12.12 1.97
C PHE A 31 0.06 11.15 1.30
N ILE A 32 -0.98 11.62 0.61
CA ILE A 32 -2.05 10.74 0.09
C ILE A 32 -2.10 10.75 -1.43
N ARG A 33 -1.76 11.89 -2.06
CA ARG A 33 -1.90 12.09 -3.50
C ARG A 33 -1.17 11.04 -4.32
N LEU A 34 0.06 10.66 -3.91
CA LEU A 34 0.87 9.71 -4.66
C LEU A 34 0.16 8.36 -4.79
N ASP A 35 -0.28 7.82 -3.66
CA ASP A 35 -0.92 6.51 -3.58
C ASP A 35 -2.34 6.44 -4.18
N VAL A 36 -3.02 7.57 -4.37
CA VAL A 36 -4.36 7.62 -5.02
C VAL A 36 -4.25 7.95 -6.51
N THR A 37 -3.30 8.82 -6.88
CA THR A 37 -3.24 9.37 -8.24
C THR A 37 -2.42 8.50 -9.16
N TYR A 38 -1.31 7.94 -8.68
CA TYR A 38 -0.32 7.27 -9.55
C TYR A 38 -0.27 5.75 -9.37
N PHE A 39 -0.74 5.23 -8.23
CA PHE A 39 -0.81 3.78 -8.00
C PHE A 39 -1.56 3.09 -9.14
N ALA A 40 -0.93 2.05 -9.70
CA ALA A 40 -1.45 1.24 -10.80
C ALA A 40 -1.76 2.02 -12.11
N LYS A 41 -1.17 3.21 -12.30
CA LYS A 41 -1.37 4.01 -13.54
C LYS A 41 -0.10 4.22 -14.34
N GLU A 42 1.05 4.26 -13.69
CA GLU A 42 2.34 4.53 -14.35
C GLU A 42 3.44 3.65 -13.77
N GLY A 43 4.45 3.37 -14.59
CA GLY A 43 5.67 2.67 -14.21
C GLY A 43 5.45 1.25 -13.67
N HIS A 44 6.41 0.81 -12.85
CA HIS A 44 6.48 -0.56 -12.33
C HIS A 44 5.21 -1.00 -11.55
N ASP A 45 4.56 -0.09 -10.83
CA ASP A 45 3.33 -0.41 -10.08
C ASP A 45 2.16 -0.76 -11.03
N LYS A 46 2.10 -0.14 -12.20
CA LYS A 46 1.11 -0.46 -13.24
C LYS A 46 1.34 -1.87 -13.78
N ASP A 47 2.57 -2.18 -14.20
CA ASP A 47 2.91 -3.47 -14.79
C ASP A 47 2.69 -4.64 -13.82
N MET A 48 3.09 -4.46 -12.56
CA MET A 48 2.79 -5.41 -11.50
C MET A 48 1.28 -5.54 -11.29
N HIS A 49 0.54 -4.43 -11.18
CA HIS A 49 -0.91 -4.47 -10.99
C HIS A 49 -1.62 -5.23 -12.11
N GLU A 50 -1.33 -4.91 -13.37
CA GLU A 50 -1.91 -5.57 -14.54
C GLU A 50 -1.61 -7.07 -14.58
N MET A 51 -0.37 -7.47 -14.29
CA MET A 51 0.01 -8.87 -14.17
C MET A 51 -0.81 -9.59 -13.08
N TYR A 52 -0.91 -9.01 -11.89
CA TYR A 52 -1.68 -9.61 -10.79
C TYR A 52 -3.18 -9.65 -11.09
N VAL A 53 -3.73 -8.66 -11.80
CA VAL A 53 -5.13 -8.64 -12.27
C VAL A 53 -5.37 -9.80 -13.24
N GLU A 54 -4.50 -10.01 -14.22
CA GLU A 54 -4.64 -11.12 -15.16
C GLU A 54 -4.58 -12.47 -14.45
N MET A 55 -3.59 -12.64 -13.56
CA MET A 55 -3.46 -13.86 -12.78
C MET A 55 -4.69 -14.11 -11.91
N ARG A 56 -5.20 -13.05 -11.27
CA ARG A 56 -6.40 -13.10 -10.42
C ARG A 56 -7.63 -13.53 -11.21
N ASN A 57 -7.82 -12.97 -12.39
CA ASN A 57 -8.95 -13.28 -13.26
C ASN A 57 -8.90 -14.71 -13.79
N LYS A 58 -7.70 -15.24 -14.07
CA LYS A 58 -7.53 -16.55 -14.69
C LYS A 58 -7.45 -17.71 -13.70
N TYR A 59 -6.79 -17.51 -12.56
CA TYR A 59 -6.45 -18.58 -11.60
C TYR A 59 -7.13 -18.43 -10.24
N GLY A 60 -7.78 -17.30 -9.96
CA GLY A 60 -8.49 -17.11 -8.71
C GLY A 60 -7.58 -16.62 -7.58
N ASN A 61 -7.80 -17.10 -6.34
CA ASN A 61 -7.19 -16.51 -5.13
C ASN A 61 -5.73 -16.96 -4.95
N ASN A 62 -5.40 -18.14 -5.48
CA ASN A 62 -4.16 -18.85 -5.26
C ASN A 62 -3.67 -19.38 -6.60
N MET A 63 -2.38 -19.69 -6.69
CA MET A 63 -1.79 -20.24 -7.90
C MET A 63 -1.04 -21.55 -7.63
N ASP A 64 -1.58 -22.65 -8.14
CA ASP A 64 -0.94 -23.95 -8.05
C ASP A 64 0.20 -24.12 -9.08
N LYS A 65 0.88 -25.28 -9.04
CA LYS A 65 2.03 -25.55 -9.92
C LYS A 65 1.64 -25.72 -11.40
N ALA A 66 0.44 -26.22 -11.69
CA ALA A 66 -0.04 -26.38 -13.06
C ALA A 66 -0.46 -25.03 -13.65
N GLU A 67 -1.17 -24.22 -12.87
CA GLU A 67 -1.54 -22.84 -13.19
C GLU A 67 -0.31 -21.95 -13.40
N PHE A 68 0.72 -22.10 -12.56
CA PHE A 68 1.99 -21.39 -12.75
C PHE A 68 2.72 -21.78 -14.04
N LYS A 69 2.67 -23.06 -14.43
CA LYS A 69 3.21 -23.51 -15.72
C LYS A 69 2.43 -22.92 -16.88
N ASP A 70 1.11 -22.84 -16.76
CA ASP A 70 0.26 -22.20 -17.76
C ASP A 70 0.55 -20.69 -17.86
N PHE A 71 0.71 -19.99 -16.74
CA PHE A 71 1.11 -18.58 -16.70
C PHE A 71 2.42 -18.33 -17.45
N LYS A 72 3.45 -19.14 -17.21
CA LYS A 72 4.71 -19.08 -17.97
C LYS A 72 4.49 -19.34 -19.46
N LYS A 73 3.61 -20.29 -19.80
CA LYS A 73 3.38 -20.70 -21.18
C LYS A 73 2.59 -19.66 -21.97
N SER A 74 1.57 -19.06 -21.39
CA SER A 74 0.68 -18.11 -22.05
C SER A 74 1.23 -16.69 -21.95
N TYR A 75 1.29 -16.15 -20.73
CA TYR A 75 1.51 -14.72 -20.51
C TYR A 75 2.97 -14.33 -20.72
N TYR A 76 3.89 -15.03 -20.06
CA TYR A 76 5.32 -14.73 -20.17
C TYR A 76 5.85 -14.91 -21.60
N ASN A 77 5.53 -16.02 -22.26
CA ASN A 77 5.98 -16.25 -23.64
C ASN A 77 5.36 -15.27 -24.65
N GLU A 78 4.15 -14.77 -24.40
CA GLU A 78 3.56 -13.72 -25.23
C GLU A 78 4.37 -12.42 -25.13
N LYS A 79 4.71 -12.01 -23.90
CA LYS A 79 5.55 -10.82 -23.66
C LYS A 79 6.96 -10.97 -24.21
N ILE A 80 7.55 -12.17 -24.15
CA ILE A 80 8.84 -12.46 -24.81
C ILE A 80 8.75 -12.29 -26.34
N LYS A 81 7.67 -12.75 -26.98
CA LYS A 81 7.49 -12.57 -28.43
C LYS A 81 7.35 -11.09 -28.80
N GLU A 82 6.59 -10.34 -28.01
CA GLU A 82 6.44 -8.90 -28.18
C GLU A 82 7.79 -8.18 -28.04
N ALA A 83 8.56 -8.46 -26.97
CA ALA A 83 9.90 -7.90 -26.78
C ALA A 83 10.88 -8.29 -27.91
N ASN A 84 10.88 -9.55 -28.35
CA ASN A 84 11.72 -9.98 -29.46
C ASN A 84 11.41 -9.21 -30.76
N LYS A 85 10.12 -8.94 -31.04
CA LYS A 85 9.73 -8.12 -32.19
C LYS A 85 10.28 -6.69 -32.08
N HIS A 86 10.32 -6.11 -30.88
CA HIS A 86 10.95 -4.80 -30.67
C HIS A 86 12.47 -4.86 -30.91
N ILE A 87 13.13 -5.93 -30.47
CA ILE A 87 14.58 -6.12 -30.62
C ILE A 87 14.96 -6.32 -32.09
N GLU A 88 14.25 -7.18 -32.81
CA GLU A 88 14.51 -7.46 -34.24
C GLU A 88 14.43 -6.20 -35.10
N ASN A 89 13.50 -5.30 -34.78
CA ASN A 89 13.32 -4.03 -35.48
C ASN A 89 14.32 -2.94 -35.05
N ASN A 90 15.15 -3.19 -34.03
CA ASN A 90 16.12 -2.22 -33.53
C ASN A 90 17.50 -2.41 -34.17
N SER A 91 17.82 -1.55 -35.14
CA SER A 91 19.10 -1.59 -35.86
C SER A 91 20.34 -1.40 -34.97
N GLU A 92 20.22 -0.74 -33.80
CA GLU A 92 21.34 -0.56 -32.87
C GLU A 92 21.67 -1.86 -32.14
N LEU A 93 20.64 -2.58 -31.66
CA LEU A 93 20.79 -3.89 -31.03
C LEU A 93 21.37 -4.93 -32.00
N ASN A 94 20.90 -4.91 -33.25
CA ASN A 94 21.38 -5.81 -34.30
C ASN A 94 22.89 -5.64 -34.59
N LYS A 95 23.43 -4.41 -34.52
CA LYS A 95 24.88 -4.16 -34.70
C LYS A 95 25.73 -4.84 -33.63
N TYR A 96 25.20 -4.96 -32.43
CA TYR A 96 25.84 -5.65 -31.32
C TYR A 96 25.51 -7.15 -31.29
N GLY A 97 24.84 -7.69 -32.31
CA GLY A 97 24.45 -9.09 -32.37
C GLY A 97 23.53 -9.50 -31.21
N ILE A 98 22.59 -8.62 -30.86
CA ILE A 98 21.50 -8.90 -29.91
C ILE A 98 20.24 -9.13 -30.74
N LYS A 99 19.74 -10.37 -30.77
CA LYS A 99 18.63 -10.78 -31.64
C LYS A 99 17.33 -11.07 -30.88
N ASN A 100 17.42 -11.26 -29.58
CA ASN A 100 16.28 -11.59 -28.72
C ASN A 100 16.52 -11.08 -27.30
N TYR A 101 15.48 -11.16 -26.48
CA TYR A 101 15.47 -10.66 -25.11
C TYR A 101 16.51 -11.36 -24.23
N ASP A 102 16.62 -12.69 -24.30
CA ASP A 102 17.60 -13.44 -23.52
C ASP A 102 19.05 -13.00 -23.83
N GLU A 103 19.35 -12.75 -25.10
CA GLU A 103 20.65 -12.21 -25.53
C GLU A 103 20.86 -10.78 -25.02
N LEU A 104 19.83 -9.94 -25.01
CA LEU A 104 19.89 -8.57 -24.48
C LEU A 104 20.26 -8.60 -22.99
N ILE A 105 19.50 -9.34 -22.18
CA ILE A 105 19.72 -9.43 -20.72
C ILE A 105 21.09 -10.04 -20.42
N LYS A 106 21.47 -11.11 -21.13
CA LYS A 106 22.79 -11.75 -20.94
C LYS A 106 23.92 -10.79 -21.25
N LYS A 107 23.86 -10.04 -22.34
CA LYS A 107 24.91 -9.08 -22.70
C LYS A 107 24.92 -7.86 -21.78
N TYR A 108 23.75 -7.37 -21.38
CA TYR A 108 23.63 -6.32 -20.39
C TYR A 108 24.30 -6.72 -19.07
N ASN A 109 23.96 -7.87 -18.50
CA ASN A 109 24.56 -8.34 -17.24
C ASN A 109 26.09 -8.47 -17.32
N ILE A 110 26.63 -8.95 -18.44
CA ILE A 110 28.09 -9.03 -18.66
C ILE A 110 28.71 -7.63 -18.82
N ALA A 111 28.00 -6.71 -19.46
CA ALA A 111 28.49 -5.37 -19.76
C ALA A 111 28.44 -4.43 -18.53
N SER A 112 27.45 -4.59 -17.66
CA SER A 112 27.27 -3.78 -16.44
C SER A 112 28.47 -3.84 -15.48
N ASP A 113 29.22 -4.95 -15.49
CA ASP A 113 30.42 -5.13 -14.67
C ASP A 113 31.71 -4.63 -15.34
N LYS A 114 31.63 -4.06 -16.54
CA LYS A 114 32.79 -3.67 -17.36
C LYS A 114 32.76 -2.18 -17.71
N THR A 115 33.95 -1.59 -17.78
CA THR A 115 34.14 -0.17 -18.11
C THR A 115 34.63 0.08 -19.54
N ASP A 116 34.71 -0.95 -20.37
CA ASP A 116 35.14 -0.80 -21.75
C ASP A 116 34.07 -0.11 -22.62
N ARG A 117 34.52 0.50 -23.72
CA ARG A 117 33.68 1.34 -24.59
C ARG A 117 32.48 0.59 -25.17
N ASP A 118 32.62 -0.70 -25.49
CA ASP A 118 31.54 -1.45 -26.10
C ASP A 118 30.53 -1.92 -25.05
N SER A 119 31.00 -2.33 -23.87
CA SER A 119 30.14 -2.61 -22.71
C SER A 119 29.31 -1.39 -22.31
N GLN A 120 29.92 -0.20 -22.21
CA GLN A 120 29.18 1.02 -21.87
C GLN A 120 28.10 1.37 -22.90
N LYS A 121 28.33 1.06 -24.19
CA LYS A 121 27.30 1.27 -25.22
C LYS A 121 26.13 0.30 -25.05
N ILE A 122 26.37 -0.95 -24.69
CA ILE A 122 25.30 -1.92 -24.43
C ILE A 122 24.46 -1.46 -23.23
N VAL A 123 25.10 -1.02 -22.14
CA VAL A 123 24.42 -0.45 -20.98
C VAL A 123 23.58 0.76 -21.38
N ASN A 124 24.15 1.71 -22.12
CA ASN A 124 23.43 2.90 -22.57
C ASN A 124 22.24 2.57 -23.48
N ILE A 125 22.34 1.57 -24.35
CA ILE A 125 21.23 1.14 -25.22
C ILE A 125 20.12 0.52 -24.37
N TYR A 126 20.47 -0.33 -23.40
CA TYR A 126 19.49 -0.90 -22.48
C TYR A 126 18.78 0.20 -21.66
N GLU A 127 19.54 1.13 -21.09
CA GLU A 127 18.99 2.27 -20.35
C GLU A 127 18.12 3.18 -21.23
N ASP A 128 18.48 3.38 -22.51
CA ASP A 128 17.67 4.14 -23.45
C ASP A 128 16.34 3.45 -23.74
N ILE A 129 16.34 2.12 -23.92
CA ILE A 129 15.13 1.33 -24.16
C ILE A 129 14.22 1.34 -22.92
N MET A 130 14.79 1.12 -21.74
CA MET A 130 14.05 1.12 -20.48
C MET A 130 13.58 2.54 -20.15
N PHE A 131 14.49 3.48 -19.88
CA PHE A 131 14.14 4.74 -19.21
C PHE A 131 13.83 5.92 -20.13
N LYS A 132 14.20 5.89 -21.42
CA LYS A 132 13.98 7.03 -22.33
C LYS A 132 12.89 6.77 -23.37
N ARG A 133 12.92 5.58 -23.98
CA ARG A 133 11.91 5.13 -24.93
C ARG A 133 10.71 4.50 -24.23
N GLU A 134 10.85 4.17 -22.95
CA GLU A 134 9.79 3.61 -22.09
C GLU A 134 9.05 2.47 -22.77
N VAL A 135 9.82 1.52 -23.32
CA VAL A 135 9.23 0.40 -24.06
C VAL A 135 8.59 -0.56 -23.06
N GLU A 136 7.28 -0.39 -22.86
CA GLU A 136 6.44 -1.01 -21.83
C GLU A 136 6.67 -2.51 -21.63
N VAL A 137 6.79 -3.28 -22.72
CA VAL A 137 6.97 -4.74 -22.64
C VAL A 137 8.21 -5.17 -21.85
N PHE A 138 9.29 -4.36 -21.83
CA PHE A 138 10.50 -4.72 -21.10
C PHE A 138 10.33 -4.56 -19.58
N TYR A 139 9.59 -3.54 -19.13
CA TYR A 139 9.24 -3.38 -17.71
C TYR A 139 8.27 -4.48 -17.23
N GLN A 140 7.32 -4.85 -18.09
CA GLN A 140 6.43 -5.98 -17.83
C GLN A 140 7.22 -7.28 -17.66
N LEU A 141 8.20 -7.54 -18.54
CA LEU A 141 9.04 -8.72 -18.43
C LEU A 141 9.86 -8.75 -17.13
N GLU A 142 10.46 -7.63 -16.72
CA GLU A 142 11.16 -7.54 -15.43
C GLU A 142 10.24 -7.90 -14.25
N SER A 143 9.01 -7.39 -14.26
CA SER A 143 7.99 -7.70 -13.24
C SER A 143 7.60 -9.17 -13.22
N ILE A 144 7.42 -9.78 -14.41
CA ILE A 144 7.07 -11.19 -14.57
C ILE A 144 8.23 -12.09 -14.15
N GLU A 145 9.47 -11.76 -14.52
CA GLU A 145 10.67 -12.49 -14.12
C GLU A 145 10.87 -12.46 -12.61
N TRP A 146 10.66 -11.30 -11.98
CA TRP A 146 10.64 -11.17 -10.54
C TRP A 146 9.61 -12.11 -9.92
N PHE A 147 8.37 -12.11 -10.42
CA PHE A 147 7.32 -13.01 -9.94
C PHE A 147 7.70 -14.49 -10.09
N ILE A 148 8.20 -14.88 -11.28
CA ILE A 148 8.64 -16.24 -11.58
C ILE A 148 9.74 -16.68 -10.62
N ASN A 149 10.71 -15.79 -10.34
CA ASN A 149 11.79 -16.07 -9.42
C ASN A 149 11.29 -16.30 -8.00
N TRP A 150 10.36 -15.45 -7.52
CA TRP A 150 9.74 -15.61 -6.20
C TRP A 150 8.94 -16.91 -6.09
N TYR A 151 8.12 -17.24 -7.08
CA TYR A 151 7.34 -18.47 -7.07
C TYR A 151 8.26 -19.70 -7.08
N ASN A 152 9.28 -19.73 -7.95
CA ASN A 152 10.22 -20.85 -8.03
C ASN A 152 10.99 -21.06 -6.72
N ASN A 153 11.29 -19.99 -5.99
CA ASN A 153 12.08 -20.02 -4.76
C ASN A 153 11.25 -19.97 -3.48
N LYS A 154 9.91 -20.11 -3.56
CA LYS A 154 9.01 -19.93 -2.41
C LYS A 154 9.39 -20.79 -1.19
N ASP A 155 9.78 -22.05 -1.41
CA ASP A 155 10.14 -22.98 -0.33
C ASP A 155 11.45 -22.54 0.36
N SER A 156 12.41 -22.06 -0.43
CA SER A 156 13.68 -21.51 0.06
C SER A 156 13.43 -20.21 0.84
N MET A 157 12.55 -19.34 0.33
CA MET A 157 12.17 -18.09 1.00
C MET A 157 11.50 -18.35 2.35
N MET A 158 10.55 -19.27 2.42
CA MET A 158 9.90 -19.66 3.68
C MET A 158 10.91 -20.24 4.67
N SER A 159 11.84 -21.07 4.19
CA SER A 159 12.92 -21.62 5.03
C SER A 159 13.87 -20.53 5.55
N ALA A 160 14.21 -19.54 4.72
CA ALA A 160 15.04 -18.41 5.10
C ALA A 160 14.35 -17.52 6.15
N MET A 161 13.03 -17.32 6.06
CA MET A 161 12.26 -16.60 7.08
C MET A 161 12.41 -17.27 8.46
N ILE A 162 12.30 -18.61 8.50
CA ILE A 162 12.45 -19.39 9.74
C ILE A 162 13.89 -19.29 10.27
N ALA A 163 14.89 -19.39 9.40
CA ALA A 163 16.30 -19.30 9.80
C ALA A 163 16.65 -17.94 10.42
N ASN A 164 16.10 -16.86 9.85
CA ASN A 164 16.32 -15.51 10.35
C ASN A 164 15.55 -15.21 11.65
N ASN A 165 14.41 -15.87 11.87
CA ASN A 165 13.63 -15.71 13.09
C ASN A 165 12.98 -17.05 13.51
N PRO A 166 13.65 -17.85 14.35
CA PRO A 166 13.13 -19.16 14.76
C PRO A 166 11.75 -19.13 15.43
N ASN A 167 11.35 -17.99 16.00
CA ASN A 167 10.06 -17.84 16.68
C ASN A 167 8.85 -17.88 15.73
N ILE A 168 9.05 -17.63 14.43
CA ILE A 168 7.97 -17.69 13.43
C ILE A 168 7.82 -19.06 12.77
N LYS A 169 8.61 -20.07 13.18
CA LYS A 169 8.60 -21.41 12.59
C LYS A 169 7.21 -22.02 12.50
N SER A 170 6.51 -22.07 13.64
CA SER A 170 5.15 -22.64 13.70
C SER A 170 4.18 -21.89 12.78
N ARG A 171 4.34 -20.56 12.67
CA ARG A 171 3.51 -19.72 11.82
C ARG A 171 3.75 -19.99 10.34
N VAL A 172 5.01 -20.11 9.92
CA VAL A 172 5.36 -20.40 8.52
C VAL A 172 4.90 -21.81 8.13
N GLU A 173 5.09 -22.81 9.00
CA GLU A 173 4.60 -24.17 8.77
C GLU A 173 3.07 -24.23 8.62
N GLU A 174 2.35 -23.42 9.40
CA GLU A 174 0.90 -23.30 9.28
C GLU A 174 0.47 -22.70 7.94
N ILE A 175 1.12 -21.60 7.49
CA ILE A 175 0.85 -20.94 6.20
C ILE A 175 1.03 -21.94 5.06
N VAL A 176 2.17 -22.65 5.05
CA VAL A 176 2.48 -23.67 4.03
C VAL A 176 1.48 -24.82 4.05
N LYS A 177 1.07 -25.28 5.24
CA LYS A 177 0.07 -26.35 5.38
C LYS A 177 -1.29 -25.94 4.81
N ARG A 178 -1.65 -24.66 4.90
CA ARG A 178 -2.90 -24.10 4.37
C ARG A 178 -2.83 -23.78 2.87
N GLY A 179 -1.63 -23.71 2.28
CA GLY A 179 -1.42 -23.28 0.90
C GLY A 179 -1.53 -21.76 0.72
N ASP A 180 -1.55 -20.99 1.80
CA ASP A 180 -1.73 -19.53 1.79
C ASP A 180 -0.51 -18.81 1.17
N GLU A 181 0.65 -19.45 1.15
CA GLU A 181 1.88 -18.92 0.52
C GLU A 181 1.74 -18.77 -1.00
N THR A 182 0.79 -19.49 -1.61
CA THR A 182 0.49 -19.39 -3.05
C THR A 182 -0.58 -18.37 -3.40
N SER A 183 -1.08 -17.63 -2.40
CA SER A 183 -2.06 -16.57 -2.60
C SER A 183 -1.57 -15.53 -3.61
N ILE A 184 -2.42 -15.12 -4.54
CA ILE A 184 -2.16 -14.07 -5.54
C ILE A 184 -2.38 -12.72 -4.85
N PHE A 185 -1.56 -12.43 -3.85
CA PHE A 185 -1.53 -11.18 -3.11
C PHE A 185 -0.10 -10.67 -3.02
N SER A 186 0.14 -9.46 -3.50
CA SER A 186 1.46 -8.85 -3.58
C SER A 186 1.64 -7.76 -2.52
N SER A 187 2.89 -7.53 -2.13
CA SER A 187 3.26 -6.40 -1.28
C SER A 187 2.83 -5.06 -1.88
N ILE A 188 2.72 -4.92 -3.20
CA ILE A 188 2.27 -3.65 -3.82
C ILE A 188 0.90 -3.18 -3.32
N PHE A 189 -0.04 -4.10 -3.07
CA PHE A 189 -1.37 -3.77 -2.56
C PHE A 189 -1.34 -3.42 -1.08
N MET A 190 -0.50 -4.13 -0.33
CA MET A 190 -0.27 -3.92 1.09
C MET A 190 0.42 -2.57 1.34
N ASP A 191 1.45 -2.25 0.57
CA ASP A 191 2.23 -1.02 0.66
C ASP A 191 1.38 0.20 0.28
N ASN A 192 0.62 0.11 -0.80
CA ASN A 192 -0.34 1.15 -1.17
C ASN A 192 -1.35 1.44 -0.04
N TYR A 193 -1.95 0.38 0.53
CA TYR A 193 -2.88 0.55 1.64
C TYR A 193 -2.21 1.10 2.90
N ASN A 194 -1.01 0.61 3.23
CA ASN A 194 -0.24 1.06 4.39
C ASN A 194 0.16 2.54 4.29
N ASN A 195 0.59 2.99 3.11
CA ASN A 195 0.91 4.40 2.87
C ASN A 195 -0.32 5.28 3.03
N LEU A 196 -1.43 4.89 2.42
CA LEU A 196 -2.71 5.61 2.52
C LEU A 196 -3.22 5.72 3.96
N ILE A 197 -3.25 4.62 4.70
CA ILE A 197 -3.73 4.64 6.09
C ILE A 197 -2.78 5.44 6.98
N ARG A 198 -1.46 5.35 6.76
CA ARG A 198 -0.46 6.15 7.51
C ARG A 198 -0.62 7.64 7.26
N GLY A 199 -0.78 8.06 6.00
CA GLY A 199 -1.06 9.45 5.64
C GLY A 199 -2.37 9.95 6.23
N THR A 200 -3.42 9.12 6.19
CA THR A 200 -4.74 9.44 6.77
C THR A 200 -4.69 9.55 8.29
N CYS A 201 -4.05 8.63 8.98
CA CYS A 201 -3.85 8.69 10.43
C CYS A 201 -3.10 9.97 10.84
N SER A 202 -2.07 10.35 10.08
CA SER A 202 -1.33 11.58 10.32
C SER A 202 -2.23 12.82 10.14
N THR A 203 -3.07 12.80 9.11
CA THR A 203 -4.06 13.85 8.82
C THR A 203 -5.10 13.99 9.93
N ILE A 204 -5.66 12.87 10.40
CA ILE A 204 -6.63 12.82 11.49
C ILE A 204 -6.02 13.39 12.77
N ILE A 205 -4.82 12.95 13.15
CA ILE A 205 -4.14 13.43 14.38
C ILE A 205 -3.93 14.94 14.31
N ILE A 206 -3.40 15.45 13.20
CA ILE A 206 -3.15 16.87 13.00
C ILE A 206 -4.48 17.64 13.03
N GLY A 207 -5.50 17.19 12.29
CA GLY A 207 -6.83 17.79 12.25
C GLY A 207 -7.47 17.89 13.63
N ILE A 208 -7.43 16.81 14.41
CA ILE A 208 -7.94 16.77 15.80
C ILE A 208 -7.21 17.79 16.68
N VAL A 209 -5.87 17.83 16.63
CA VAL A 209 -5.08 18.76 17.45
C VAL A 209 -5.47 20.20 17.13
N PHE A 210 -5.47 20.59 15.86
CA PHE A 210 -5.82 21.96 15.46
C PHE A 210 -7.26 22.33 15.78
N MET A 211 -8.21 21.38 15.71
CA MET A 211 -9.63 21.63 16.00
C MET A 211 -9.92 21.80 17.49
N ILE A 212 -9.26 21.03 18.36
CA ILE A 212 -9.54 21.01 19.80
C ILE A 212 -8.78 22.10 20.57
N LEU A 213 -7.53 22.35 20.18
CA LEU A 213 -6.60 23.22 20.90
C LEU A 213 -7.16 24.65 21.18
N PRO A 214 -7.87 25.32 20.25
CA PRO A 214 -8.37 26.68 20.48
C PRO A 214 -9.38 26.80 21.63
N ILE A 215 -10.14 25.76 21.98
CA ILE A 215 -11.10 25.83 23.11
C ILE A 215 -10.37 26.07 24.43
N TYR A 216 -9.21 25.43 24.62
CA TYR A 216 -8.49 25.51 25.89
C TYR A 216 -7.69 26.81 26.01
N PHE A 217 -7.22 27.35 24.87
CA PHE A 217 -6.49 28.62 24.83
C PHE A 217 -7.38 29.84 24.90
N LYS A 218 -8.55 29.86 24.23
CA LYS A 218 -9.46 31.02 24.26
C LYS A 218 -9.91 31.34 25.69
N ASP A 219 -10.24 30.32 26.49
CA ASP A 219 -10.65 30.52 27.88
C ASP A 219 -9.53 31.02 28.79
N LYS A 220 -8.28 30.62 28.52
CA LYS A 220 -7.11 31.16 29.24
C LYS A 220 -6.90 32.62 28.87
N LYS A 221 -6.88 32.91 27.56
CA LYS A 221 -6.63 34.25 27.02
C LYS A 221 -7.66 35.27 27.52
N ASN A 222 -8.91 34.85 27.66
CA ASN A 222 -10.01 35.72 28.08
C ASN A 222 -10.25 35.72 29.60
N ASN A 223 -9.37 35.11 30.41
CA ASN A 223 -9.49 35.00 31.87
C ASN A 223 -10.85 34.44 32.36
N ILE A 224 -11.48 33.58 31.55
CA ILE A 224 -12.82 33.02 31.85
C ILE A 224 -12.71 31.89 32.88
N ARG A 225 -11.52 31.29 33.04
CA ARG A 225 -11.29 30.16 33.94
C ARG A 225 -11.66 30.51 35.38
N ASP A 226 -11.22 31.65 35.89
CA ASP A 226 -11.46 32.04 37.28
C ASP A 226 -12.96 32.17 37.58
N ILE A 227 -13.72 32.74 36.63
CA ILE A 227 -15.18 32.86 36.69
C ILE A 227 -15.85 31.48 36.63
N GLN A 228 -15.32 30.53 35.86
CA GLN A 228 -15.86 29.16 35.80
C GLN A 228 -15.70 28.43 37.14
N TYR A 229 -14.64 28.70 37.91
CA TYR A 229 -14.41 28.00 39.18
C TYR A 229 -15.30 28.50 40.34
N THR A 230 -15.82 29.73 40.26
CA THR A 230 -16.70 30.30 41.31
C THR A 230 -18.08 29.64 41.37
N CYS A 231 -18.57 29.03 40.28
CA CYS A 231 -19.90 28.43 40.23
C CYS A 231 -19.89 26.90 40.09
N LYS A 232 -20.89 26.24 40.69
CA LYS A 232 -21.04 24.76 40.70
C LYS A 232 -21.10 24.17 39.28
N ASN A 233 -21.76 24.86 38.36
CA ASN A 233 -21.86 24.44 36.96
C ASN A 233 -20.58 24.74 36.16
N GLY A 234 -19.89 25.84 36.45
CA GLY A 234 -18.66 26.20 35.77
C GLY A 234 -17.51 25.21 36.03
N ARG A 235 -17.42 24.64 37.24
CA ARG A 235 -16.47 23.56 37.56
C ARG A 235 -16.68 22.29 36.72
N LYS A 236 -17.89 22.06 36.20
CA LYS A 236 -18.19 20.92 35.32
C LYS A 236 -17.88 21.20 33.84
N ILE A 237 -17.69 22.46 33.44
CA ILE A 237 -17.40 22.83 32.04
C ILE A 237 -16.14 22.14 31.52
N PHE A 238 -15.13 21.94 32.36
CA PHE A 238 -13.93 21.21 31.94
C PHE A 238 -14.24 19.77 31.52
N LYS A 239 -15.12 19.07 32.25
CA LYS A 239 -15.58 17.72 31.87
C LYS A 239 -16.42 17.76 30.59
N ASP A 240 -17.30 18.74 30.46
CA ASP A 240 -18.12 18.92 29.25
C ASP A 240 -17.25 19.17 28.01
N LYS A 241 -16.13 19.89 28.14
CA LYS A 241 -15.15 20.11 27.08
C LYS A 241 -14.41 18.85 26.68
N ILE A 242 -14.03 18.01 27.64
CA ILE A 242 -13.43 16.70 27.34
C ILE A 242 -14.42 15.85 26.54
N VAL A 243 -15.69 15.78 26.98
CA VAL A 243 -16.73 15.03 26.26
C VAL A 243 -16.95 15.60 24.86
N ALA A 244 -17.02 16.93 24.71
CA ALA A 244 -17.15 17.58 23.40
C ALA A 244 -15.93 17.30 22.51
N SER A 245 -14.72 17.29 23.07
CA SER A 245 -13.47 16.99 22.36
C SER A 245 -13.45 15.55 21.86
N MET A 246 -13.91 14.59 22.67
CA MET A 246 -14.02 13.18 22.27
C MET A 246 -15.06 12.96 21.17
N ILE A 247 -16.21 13.65 21.25
CA ILE A 247 -17.23 13.60 20.20
C ILE A 247 -16.68 14.21 18.91
N ALA A 248 -16.01 15.36 18.99
CA ALA A 248 -15.41 16.00 17.83
C ALA A 248 -14.32 15.14 17.18
N SER A 249 -13.45 14.51 17.97
CA SER A 249 -12.43 13.61 17.43
C SER A 249 -13.04 12.41 16.72
N LEU A 250 -14.12 11.84 17.27
CA LEU A 250 -14.86 10.74 16.62
C LEU A 250 -15.46 11.19 15.28
N ILE A 251 -16.07 12.38 15.23
CA ILE A 251 -16.65 12.93 13.99
C ILE A 251 -15.56 13.14 12.94
N ILE A 252 -14.46 13.81 13.28
CA ILE A 252 -13.35 14.08 12.35
C ILE A 252 -12.77 12.77 11.82
N THR A 253 -12.43 11.84 12.73
CA THR A 253 -11.92 10.51 12.37
C THR A 253 -12.87 9.78 11.42
N THR A 254 -14.17 9.79 11.70
CA THR A 254 -15.17 9.10 10.87
C THR A 254 -15.24 9.71 9.48
N VAL A 255 -15.26 11.05 9.38
CA VAL A 255 -15.30 11.75 8.09
C VAL A 255 -14.04 11.48 7.29
N ASP A 256 -12.85 11.58 7.89
CA ASP A 256 -11.58 11.35 7.20
C ASP A 256 -11.43 9.89 6.75
N ILE A 257 -11.89 8.92 7.54
CA ILE A 257 -11.93 7.50 7.14
C ILE A 257 -12.90 7.28 5.97
N ILE A 258 -14.07 7.92 5.97
CA ILE A 258 -15.01 7.83 4.84
C ILE A 258 -14.36 8.39 3.58
N ILE A 259 -13.70 9.54 3.66
CA ILE A 259 -12.98 10.14 2.53
C ILE A 259 -11.87 9.21 2.04
N LEU A 260 -11.07 8.62 2.94
CA LEU A 260 -10.05 7.64 2.60
C LEU A 260 -10.63 6.48 1.79
N PHE A 261 -11.74 5.88 2.23
CA PHE A 261 -12.34 4.75 1.51
C PHE A 261 -12.93 5.15 0.16
N ILE A 262 -13.46 6.37 0.03
CA ILE A 262 -13.89 6.92 -1.26
C ILE A 262 -12.69 7.04 -2.22
N LEU A 263 -11.55 7.55 -1.73
CA LEU A 263 -10.33 7.68 -2.53
C LEU A 263 -9.75 6.30 -2.88
N TYR A 264 -9.67 5.40 -1.89
CA TYR A 264 -9.09 4.06 -2.04
C TYR A 264 -9.86 3.20 -3.04
N ARG A 265 -11.17 3.40 -3.16
CA ARG A 265 -11.99 2.71 -4.17
C ARG A 265 -11.44 2.90 -5.59
N ASN A 266 -10.81 4.05 -5.89
CA ASN A 266 -10.29 4.35 -7.23
C ASN A 266 -9.03 3.53 -7.59
N ASN A 267 -8.41 2.85 -6.62
CA ASN A 267 -7.19 2.07 -6.83
C ASN A 267 -7.46 0.65 -7.36
N ASN A 268 -8.73 0.26 -7.55
CA ASN A 268 -9.13 -1.03 -8.12
C ASN A 268 -8.52 -2.27 -7.43
N THR A 269 -8.24 -2.20 -6.13
CA THR A 269 -7.66 -3.31 -5.35
C THR A 269 -8.72 -4.29 -4.82
N SER A 270 -10.00 -4.01 -5.01
CA SER A 270 -11.11 -4.78 -4.44
C SER A 270 -11.13 -6.24 -4.88
N MET A 271 -10.61 -6.56 -6.06
CA MET A 271 -10.52 -7.94 -6.55
C MET A 271 -9.58 -8.81 -5.69
N PHE A 272 -8.65 -8.20 -4.95
CA PHE A 272 -7.69 -8.88 -4.08
C PHE A 272 -8.18 -8.99 -2.63
N PHE A 273 -9.39 -8.53 -2.31
CA PHE A 273 -9.94 -8.53 -0.96
C PHE A 273 -10.03 -9.92 -0.33
N ASP A 274 -10.32 -10.94 -1.12
CA ASP A 274 -10.43 -12.32 -0.66
C ASP A 274 -9.08 -13.06 -0.65
N CYS A 275 -8.02 -12.46 -1.18
CA CYS A 275 -6.70 -13.06 -1.17
C CYS A 275 -6.12 -13.03 0.25
N SER A 276 -5.41 -14.10 0.62
CA SER A 276 -4.70 -14.19 1.89
C SER A 276 -3.49 -13.26 1.89
N VAL A 277 -3.31 -12.50 2.96
CA VAL A 277 -2.13 -11.62 3.12
C VAL A 277 -0.85 -12.42 3.39
N ASN A 278 -0.94 -13.73 3.64
CA ASN A 278 0.21 -14.59 3.95
C ASN A 278 0.88 -15.18 2.70
N SER A 279 0.72 -14.50 1.57
CA SER A 279 1.38 -14.82 0.31
C SER A 279 2.90 -14.70 0.42
N VAL A 280 3.63 -15.56 -0.30
CA VAL A 280 5.08 -15.39 -0.47
C VAL A 280 5.41 -14.04 -1.10
N PHE A 281 4.54 -13.50 -1.96
CA PHE A 281 4.75 -12.20 -2.62
C PHE A 281 4.48 -11.00 -1.70
N ASN A 282 4.04 -11.22 -0.46
CA ASN A 282 3.78 -10.16 0.52
C ASN A 282 4.90 -9.94 1.55
N GLN A 283 6.10 -10.52 1.32
CA GLN A 283 7.36 -10.39 2.08
C GLN A 283 7.33 -10.67 3.60
N ILE A 284 6.33 -10.20 4.34
CA ILE A 284 6.16 -10.33 5.78
C ILE A 284 4.88 -11.15 6.04
N PRO A 285 5.01 -12.36 6.62
CA PRO A 285 3.84 -13.13 7.01
C PRO A 285 3.08 -12.40 8.13
N SER A 286 1.76 -12.35 7.99
CA SER A 286 0.89 -11.85 9.05
C SER A 286 0.85 -12.86 10.20
N TRP A 287 0.71 -12.36 11.43
CA TRP A 287 0.44 -13.19 12.61
C TRP A 287 -0.91 -13.92 12.53
N TYR A 288 -1.84 -13.43 11.71
CA TYR A 288 -3.20 -13.96 11.61
C TYR A 288 -3.49 -14.55 10.22
N ASN A 289 -4.38 -15.53 10.20
CA ASN A 289 -4.97 -16.07 8.98
C ASN A 289 -6.10 -15.16 8.50
N ILE A 290 -5.74 -14.07 7.86
CA ILE A 290 -6.68 -13.04 7.42
C ILE A 290 -6.58 -12.77 5.93
N THR A 291 -7.72 -12.48 5.33
CA THR A 291 -7.77 -11.91 3.99
C THR A 291 -7.46 -10.42 4.01
N PHE A 292 -7.21 -9.84 2.85
CA PHE A 292 -6.93 -8.42 2.76
C PHE A 292 -8.09 -7.55 3.27
N ILE A 293 -9.35 -7.91 2.97
CA ILE A 293 -10.50 -7.16 3.51
C ILE A 293 -10.61 -7.30 5.03
N GLN A 294 -10.28 -8.47 5.59
CA GLN A 294 -10.29 -8.66 7.04
C GLN A 294 -9.23 -7.81 7.72
N LEU A 295 -8.04 -7.68 7.13
CA LEU A 295 -7.00 -6.76 7.60
C LEU A 295 -7.51 -5.31 7.60
N ILE A 296 -8.08 -4.84 6.49
CA ILE A 296 -8.65 -3.48 6.38
C ILE A 296 -9.70 -3.26 7.48
N LEU A 297 -10.60 -4.23 7.68
CA LEU A 297 -11.63 -4.14 8.70
C LEU A 297 -11.05 -4.16 10.12
N MET A 298 -10.00 -4.93 10.42
CA MET A 298 -9.35 -4.93 11.73
C MET A 298 -8.74 -3.57 12.07
N ILE A 299 -8.15 -2.90 11.08
CA ILE A 299 -7.50 -1.60 11.29
C ILE A 299 -8.54 -0.50 11.52
N VAL A 300 -9.65 -0.53 10.79
CA VAL A 300 -10.76 0.44 10.95
C VAL A 300 -11.57 0.16 12.21
N ARG A 301 -11.77 -1.13 12.51
CA ARG A 301 -12.61 -1.58 13.62
C ARG A 301 -11.70 -2.10 14.72
N PHE A 302 -11.37 -1.24 15.69
CA PHE A 302 -10.99 -1.71 17.03
C PHE A 302 -12.18 -2.46 17.64
N ARG A 303 -12.34 -3.74 17.28
CA ARG A 303 -13.25 -4.64 17.96
C ARG A 303 -12.50 -5.20 19.16
N LYS A 304 -13.05 -4.98 20.35
CA LYS A 304 -12.70 -5.74 21.54
C LYS A 304 -12.90 -7.22 21.22
N GLU A 305 -11.84 -7.97 20.96
CA GLU A 305 -11.93 -9.41 20.86
C GLU A 305 -12.37 -9.94 22.24
N LYS A 306 -13.48 -10.66 22.25
CA LYS A 306 -13.83 -11.54 23.36
C LYS A 306 -12.69 -12.54 23.49
N SER A 307 -12.29 -12.78 24.73
CA SER A 307 -11.42 -13.88 25.15
C SER A 307 -11.64 -15.13 24.29
N LEU A 308 -10.59 -15.52 23.57
CA LEU A 308 -10.41 -16.90 23.16
C LEU A 308 -10.16 -17.69 24.45
N ASP A 309 -11.20 -18.34 24.94
CA ASP A 309 -11.08 -19.41 25.92
C ASP A 309 -10.25 -20.52 25.26
N ILE A 310 -8.98 -20.57 25.64
CA ILE A 310 -8.13 -21.74 25.42
C ILE A 310 -8.58 -22.76 26.49
N VAL A 311 -9.08 -23.90 26.02
CA VAL A 311 -9.40 -25.09 26.81
C VAL A 311 -8.17 -25.58 27.57
#